data_AF-A0A164EUQ1-F1
#
_entry.id   AF-A0A164EUQ1-F1
#
_cell.length_a   1.000
_cell.length_b   1.000
_cell.length_c   1.000
_cell.angle_alpha   90.00
_cell.angle_beta   90.00
_cell.angle_gamma   90.00
#
_symmetry.space_group_name_H-M   'P 1'
#
loop_
_entity.id
_entity.type
_entity.pdbx_description
1 polymer ?
#
loop_
_entity_poly.entity_id
_entity_poly.type
_entity_poly.pdbx_seq_one_letter_code
_entity_poly.pdbx_strand_id
1 'polypeptide(L)'
;FLKYALRCLNEFNTLFQSEAPLLFSVCAEVKKLIKDFANNFMYKSYTRTTPARKIDPYLTNKYCTEDELYFGPDFSSKISKDIPDEKDRALLVKCCKNFYITAIVQLKPRFNFDDPLYDLLDFLSPIKLGILLQQAFPTFFKGFLY
;
A
#
# COMPACT_ATOMS: atom_id res chain seq x y z
N PHE A 1 7.05 -16.36 -1.65
CA PHE A 1 6.06 -15.50 -2.32
C PHE A 1 4.72 -15.41 -1.60
N LEU A 2 3.84 -16.42 -1.67
CA LEU A 2 2.46 -16.30 -1.14
C LEU A 2 2.41 -15.95 0.34
N LYS A 3 3.27 -16.53 1.17
CA LYS A 3 3.41 -16.14 2.59
C LYS A 3 3.61 -14.63 2.79
N TYR A 4 4.40 -13.98 1.93
CA TYR A 4 4.63 -12.55 1.99
C TYR A 4 3.43 -11.75 1.43
N ALA A 5 2.97 -12.09 0.22
CA ALA A 5 1.86 -11.37 -0.41
C ALA A 5 0.54 -11.47 0.38
N LEU A 6 0.24 -12.65 0.92
CA LEU A 6 -0.92 -12.88 1.78
C LEU A 6 -0.78 -12.17 3.11
N ARG A 7 0.43 -12.05 3.69
CA ARG A 7 0.64 -11.24 4.88
C ARG A 7 0.26 -9.78 4.63
N CYS A 8 0.67 -9.19 3.51
CA CYS A 8 0.28 -7.81 3.15
C CYS A 8 -1.25 -7.67 3.00
N LEU A 9 -1.92 -8.64 2.39
CA LEU A 9 -3.38 -8.65 2.27
C LEU A 9 -4.09 -8.86 3.61
N ASN A 10 -3.55 -9.72 4.47
CA ASN A 10 -4.11 -9.97 5.80
C ASN A 10 -3.95 -8.74 6.69
N GLU A 11 -2.78 -8.09 6.68
CA GLU A 11 -2.56 -6.82 7.39
C GLU A 11 -3.58 -5.76 6.95
N PHE A 12 -3.86 -5.68 5.65
CA PHE A 12 -4.92 -4.82 5.12
C PHE A 12 -6.33 -5.24 5.57
N ASN A 13 -6.65 -6.54 5.54
CA ASN A 13 -7.95 -7.06 5.93
C ASN A 13 -8.23 -6.87 7.43
N THR A 14 -7.21 -6.94 8.29
CA THR A 14 -7.34 -6.71 9.74
C THR A 14 -7.97 -5.34 10.03
N LEU A 15 -7.73 -4.33 9.20
CA LEU A 15 -8.33 -2.99 9.34
C LEU A 15 -9.86 -2.98 9.20
N PHE A 16 -10.40 -3.93 8.44
CA PHE A 16 -11.84 -4.10 8.26
C PHE A 16 -12.44 -5.08 9.28
N GLN A 17 -11.60 -5.91 9.91
CA GLN A 17 -12.01 -6.91 10.89
C GLN A 17 -11.84 -6.43 12.35
N SER A 18 -11.33 -5.22 12.58
CA SER A 18 -11.22 -4.64 13.92
C SER A 18 -12.58 -4.24 14.50
N GLU A 19 -12.70 -4.27 15.83
CA GLU A 19 -13.94 -3.99 16.58
C GLU A 19 -14.61 -2.64 16.22
N ALA A 20 -13.81 -1.67 15.79
CA ALA A 20 -14.27 -0.51 15.06
C ALA A 20 -13.46 -0.40 13.76
N PRO A 21 -14.08 -0.38 12.56
CA PRO A 21 -13.36 -0.15 11.32
C PRO A 21 -12.73 1.24 11.38
N LEU A 22 -11.40 1.31 11.21
CA LEU A 22 -10.66 2.57 11.18
C LEU A 22 -10.89 3.26 9.84
N LEU A 23 -12.12 3.72 9.57
CA LEU A 23 -12.54 4.29 8.29
C LEU A 23 -11.60 5.42 7.81
N PHE A 24 -11.06 6.20 8.75
CA PHE A 24 -10.07 7.25 8.47
C PHE A 24 -8.73 6.75 7.93
N SER A 25 -8.32 5.52 8.25
CA SER A 25 -7.06 4.95 7.76
C SER A 25 -7.23 4.13 6.48
N VAL A 26 -8.45 3.71 6.13
CA VAL A 26 -8.71 2.84 4.97
C VAL A 26 -8.10 3.40 3.69
N CYS A 27 -8.31 4.69 3.40
CA CYS A 27 -7.77 5.33 2.20
C CYS A 27 -6.23 5.31 2.18
N ALA A 28 -5.59 5.60 3.31
CA ALA A 28 -4.14 5.58 3.43
C ALA A 28 -3.58 4.16 3.24
N GLU A 29 -4.25 3.16 3.82
CA GLU A 29 -3.80 1.77 3.78
C GLU A 29 -4.03 1.12 2.40
N VAL A 30 -5.11 1.44 1.68
CA VAL A 30 -5.27 1.06 0.26
C VAL A 30 -4.15 1.66 -0.59
N LYS A 31 -3.87 2.96 -0.42
CA LYS A 31 -2.79 3.66 -1.17
C LYS A 31 -1.43 3.01 -0.88
N LYS A 32 -1.18 2.65 0.38
CA LYS A 32 0.03 1.96 0.82
C LYS A 32 0.15 0.58 0.21
N LEU A 33 -0.89 -0.25 0.26
CA LEU A 33 -0.90 -1.60 -0.32
C LEU A 33 -0.61 -1.59 -1.83
N ILE A 34 -1.23 -0.65 -2.57
CA ILE A 34 -0.94 -0.47 -4.01
C ILE A 34 0.54 -0.13 -4.22
N LYS A 35 1.08 0.80 -3.43
CA LYS A 35 2.49 1.18 -3.53
C LYS A 35 3.43 0.05 -3.14
N ASP A 36 3.11 -0.72 -2.11
CA ASP A 36 3.90 -1.86 -1.67
C ASP A 36 3.97 -2.94 -2.74
N PHE A 37 2.83 -3.27 -3.37
CA PHE A 37 2.83 -4.19 -4.50
C PHE A 37 3.56 -3.64 -5.72
N ALA A 38 3.44 -2.35 -6.03
CA ALA A 38 4.18 -1.75 -7.13
C ALA A 38 5.69 -1.73 -6.87
N ASN A 39 6.12 -1.43 -5.64
CA ASN A 39 7.53 -1.40 -5.22
C ASN A 39 8.25 -2.73 -5.39
N ASN A 40 7.50 -3.83 -5.48
CA ASN A 40 8.06 -5.17 -5.63
C ASN A 40 8.55 -5.48 -7.04
N PHE A 41 8.10 -4.72 -8.05
CA PHE A 41 8.47 -4.97 -9.46
C PHE A 41 8.66 -3.70 -10.31
N MET A 42 8.41 -2.51 -9.76
CA MET A 42 8.63 -1.23 -10.41
C MET A 42 9.66 -0.41 -9.65
N TYR A 43 10.36 0.48 -10.35
CA TYR A 43 11.35 1.36 -9.72
C TYR A 43 10.74 2.20 -8.59
N LYS A 44 11.41 2.18 -7.42
CA LYS A 44 11.01 2.97 -6.24
C LYS A 44 10.93 4.47 -6.54
N SER A 45 11.74 4.98 -7.47
CA SER A 45 11.70 6.38 -7.92
C SER A 45 10.35 6.75 -8.54
N TYR A 46 9.74 5.83 -9.31
CA TYR A 46 8.44 6.02 -9.93
C TYR A 46 7.29 5.88 -8.92
N THR A 47 7.28 4.82 -8.13
CA THR A 47 6.19 4.51 -7.19
C THR A 47 6.09 5.50 -6.02
N ARG A 48 7.21 6.09 -5.59
CA ARG A 48 7.23 7.12 -4.55
C ARG A 48 6.61 8.43 -5.02
N THR A 49 6.99 8.88 -6.22
CA THR A 49 6.57 10.16 -6.80
C THR A 49 5.18 10.10 -7.44
N THR A 50 4.71 8.92 -7.82
CA THR A 50 3.41 8.74 -8.44
C THR A 50 2.31 8.50 -7.40
N PRO A 51 1.17 9.21 -7.45
CA PRO A 51 0.01 8.89 -6.63
C PRO A 51 -0.48 7.47 -6.87
N ALA A 52 -0.88 6.72 -5.84
CA ALA A 52 -1.23 5.31 -5.94
C ALA A 52 -2.27 5.00 -7.05
N ARG A 53 -3.29 5.86 -7.20
CA ARG A 53 -4.29 5.76 -8.27
C ARG A 53 -3.68 5.81 -9.68
N LYS A 54 -2.64 6.63 -9.87
CA LYS A 54 -1.99 6.90 -11.16
C LYS A 54 -0.86 5.91 -11.51
N ILE A 55 -0.49 5.00 -10.60
CA ILE A 55 0.52 3.98 -10.87
C ILE A 55 -0.02 3.00 -11.91
N ASP A 56 0.51 2.99 -13.13
CA ASP A 56 0.11 2.00 -14.14
C ASP A 56 0.98 0.74 -13.99
N PRO A 57 0.43 -0.40 -13.53
CA PRO A 57 1.22 -1.61 -13.32
C PRO A 57 1.65 -2.28 -14.64
N TYR A 58 1.08 -1.90 -15.78
CA TYR A 58 1.46 -2.40 -17.11
C TYR A 58 2.57 -1.59 -17.77
N LEU A 59 3.02 -0.51 -17.12
CA LEU A 59 4.03 0.40 -17.66
C LEU A 59 5.44 -0.22 -17.58
N THR A 60 5.78 -1.03 -18.59
CA THR A 60 6.98 -1.87 -18.63
C THR A 60 8.29 -1.09 -18.54
N ASN A 61 8.33 0.15 -19.07
CA ASN A 61 9.52 1.01 -18.99
C ASN A 61 9.82 1.53 -17.57
N LYS A 62 8.96 1.21 -16.58
CA LYS A 62 9.16 1.48 -15.16
C LYS A 62 9.44 0.23 -14.33
N TYR A 63 9.59 -0.93 -14.97
CA TYR A 63 9.93 -2.16 -14.27
C TYR A 63 11.38 -2.13 -13.81
N CYS A 64 11.62 -2.61 -12.59
CA CYS A 64 12.97 -2.75 -12.07
C CYS A 64 13.70 -3.95 -12.71
N THR A 65 15.01 -4.03 -12.50
CA THR A 65 15.80 -5.18 -12.97
C THR A 65 15.47 -6.44 -12.15
N GLU A 66 15.87 -7.61 -12.66
CA GLU A 66 15.58 -8.88 -11.98
C GLU A 66 16.17 -8.94 -10.56
N ASP A 67 17.34 -8.35 -10.35
CA ASP A 67 18.01 -8.28 -9.04
C ASP A 67 17.24 -7.40 -8.02
N GLU A 68 16.44 -6.47 -8.52
CA GLU A 68 15.65 -5.55 -7.69
C GLU A 68 14.22 -6.06 -7.43
N LEU A 69 13.81 -7.16 -8.06
CA LEU A 69 12.51 -7.76 -7.83
C LEU A 69 12.41 -8.29 -6.40
N TYR A 70 11.31 -7.97 -5.73
CA TYR A 70 11.07 -8.40 -4.36
C TYR A 70 9.83 -9.26 -4.23
N PHE A 71 10.02 -10.51 -3.80
CA PHE A 71 8.94 -11.50 -3.65
C PHE A 71 8.83 -12.02 -2.20
N GLY A 72 9.38 -11.25 -1.26
CA GLY A 72 9.48 -11.58 0.16
C GLY A 72 10.85 -12.15 0.57
N PRO A 73 11.14 -12.17 1.88
CA PRO A 73 12.47 -12.50 2.41
C PRO A 73 12.87 -13.96 2.17
N ASP A 74 11.88 -14.86 2.13
CA ASP A 74 12.11 -16.29 1.93
C ASP A 74 12.31 -16.68 0.45
N PHE A 75 12.08 -15.77 -0.50
CA PHE A 75 12.01 -16.12 -1.92
C PHE A 75 13.40 -16.22 -2.56
N SER A 76 14.22 -15.16 -2.44
CA SER A 76 15.54 -15.09 -3.09
C SER A 76 16.52 -16.13 -2.56
N SER A 77 16.41 -16.50 -1.28
CA SER A 77 17.29 -17.48 -0.63
C SER A 77 16.98 -18.95 -0.97
N LYS A 78 15.77 -19.23 -1.48
CA LYS A 78 15.27 -20.60 -1.69
C LYS A 78 15.06 -20.95 -3.16
N ILE A 79 14.69 -19.98 -3.99
CA ILE A 79 14.25 -20.26 -5.37
C ILE A 79 15.29 -20.99 -6.23
N SER A 80 16.57 -20.66 -6.10
CA SER A 80 17.63 -21.32 -6.88
C SER A 80 17.91 -22.75 -6.41
N LYS A 81 17.58 -23.08 -5.15
CA LYS A 81 17.72 -24.43 -4.59
C LYS A 81 16.49 -25.29 -4.91
N ASP A 82 15.30 -24.72 -4.76
CA ASP A 82 14.03 -25.42 -4.93
C ASP A 82 13.67 -25.62 -6.41
N ILE A 83 14.13 -24.71 -7.30
CA ILE A 83 13.86 -24.74 -8.74
C ILE A 83 15.19 -24.57 -9.50
N PRO A 84 15.87 -25.68 -9.85
CA PRO A 84 17.17 -25.64 -10.51
C PRO A 84 17.10 -25.18 -11.96
N ASP A 85 15.98 -25.43 -12.64
CA ASP A 85 15.77 -25.02 -14.03
C ASP A 85 15.51 -23.51 -14.14
N GLU A 86 16.20 -22.86 -15.07
CA GLU A 86 16.11 -21.41 -15.26
C GLU A 86 14.80 -20.96 -15.88
N LYS A 87 14.23 -21.75 -16.81
CA LYS A 87 12.96 -21.41 -17.46
C LYS A 87 11.82 -21.47 -16.47
N ASP A 88 11.82 -22.47 -15.58
CA ASP A 88 10.83 -22.61 -14.53
C ASP A 88 10.92 -21.48 -13.50
N ARG A 89 12.13 -21.04 -13.14
CA ARG A 89 12.32 -19.85 -12.30
C ARG A 89 11.78 -18.59 -12.96
N ALA A 90 12.10 -18.38 -14.25
CA ALA A 90 11.60 -17.23 -15.00
C ALA A 90 10.07 -17.22 -15.11
N LEU A 91 9.46 -18.41 -15.32
CA LEU A 91 8.00 -18.58 -15.31
C LEU A 91 7.41 -18.21 -13.95
N LEU A 92 8.00 -18.70 -12.85
CA LEU A 92 7.53 -18.38 -11.50
C LEU A 92 7.62 -16.88 -11.21
N VAL A 93 8.74 -16.24 -11.52
CA VAL A 93 8.93 -14.78 -11.39
C VAL A 93 7.85 -14.02 -12.17
N LYS A 94 7.57 -14.45 -13.41
CA LYS A 94 6.49 -13.88 -14.23
C LYS A 94 5.12 -14.04 -13.57
N CYS A 95 4.80 -15.21 -13.01
CA CYS A 95 3.55 -15.46 -12.30
C CYS A 95 3.42 -14.58 -11.04
N CYS A 96 4.49 -14.46 -10.24
CA CYS A 96 4.51 -13.62 -9.05
C CYS A 96 4.34 -12.13 -9.40
N LYS A 97 4.99 -11.65 -10.46
CA LYS A 97 4.79 -10.28 -10.96
C LYS A 97 3.35 -10.06 -11.43
N ASN A 98 2.79 -10.99 -12.21
CA ASN A 98 1.41 -10.91 -12.69
C ASN A 98 0.40 -10.89 -11.54
N PHE A 99 0.68 -11.59 -10.44
CA PHE A 99 -0.14 -11.50 -9.24
C PHE A 99 -0.17 -10.06 -8.70
N TYR A 100 0.98 -9.39 -8.54
CA TYR A 100 1.02 -8.00 -8.07
C TYR A 100 0.29 -7.04 -9.02
N ILE A 101 0.52 -7.18 -10.34
CA ILE A 101 -0.19 -6.40 -11.37
C ILE A 101 -1.69 -6.57 -11.21
N THR A 102 -2.17 -7.82 -11.15
CA THR A 102 -3.59 -8.15 -11.01
C THR A 102 -4.17 -7.58 -9.72
N ALA A 103 -3.45 -7.71 -8.60
CA ALA A 103 -3.89 -7.17 -7.32
C ALA A 103 -4.07 -5.65 -7.38
N ILE A 104 -3.12 -4.91 -7.96
CA ILE A 104 -3.23 -3.45 -8.15
C ILE A 104 -4.44 -3.10 -9.02
N VAL A 105 -4.61 -3.78 -10.16
CA VAL A 105 -5.74 -3.55 -11.08
C VAL A 105 -7.08 -3.81 -10.40
N GLN A 106 -7.16 -4.83 -9.55
CA GLN A 106 -8.39 -5.19 -8.83
C GLN A 106 -8.67 -4.31 -7.61
N LEU A 107 -7.64 -3.78 -6.95
CA LEU A 107 -7.78 -2.87 -5.79
C LEU A 107 -8.30 -1.49 -6.20
N LYS A 108 -7.79 -0.94 -7.31
CA LYS A 108 -8.13 0.41 -7.77
C LYS A 108 -9.62 0.69 -7.96
N PRO A 109 -10.41 -0.12 -8.68
CA PRO A 109 -11.82 0.17 -8.94
C PRO A 109 -12.70 0.00 -7.69
N ARG A 110 -12.21 -0.72 -6.67
CA ARG A 110 -12.93 -0.93 -5.41
C ARG A 110 -12.86 0.30 -4.48
N PHE A 111 -12.14 1.34 -4.89
CA PHE A 111 -11.91 2.51 -4.06
C PHE A 111 -12.09 3.82 -4.85
N ASN A 112 -13.00 4.67 -4.41
CA ASN A 112 -13.20 5.98 -5.02
C ASN A 112 -12.18 6.99 -4.48
N PHE A 113 -10.97 7.04 -5.06
CA PHE A 113 -9.90 7.92 -4.57
C PHE A 113 -10.24 9.44 -4.56
N ASP A 114 -11.33 9.86 -5.21
CA ASP A 114 -11.78 11.25 -5.27
C ASP A 114 -12.96 11.53 -4.32
N ASP A 115 -13.37 10.57 -3.49
CA ASP A 115 -14.46 10.77 -2.55
C ASP A 115 -14.07 11.80 -1.47
N PRO A 116 -14.75 12.96 -1.37
CA PRO A 116 -14.48 13.97 -0.35
C PRO A 116 -14.62 13.42 1.08
N LEU A 117 -15.35 12.31 1.26
CA LEU A 117 -15.45 11.61 2.53
C LEU A 117 -14.06 11.25 3.08
N TYR A 118 -13.10 10.89 2.23
CA TYR A 118 -11.77 10.53 2.71
C TYR A 118 -10.98 11.72 3.26
N ASP A 119 -11.17 12.91 2.71
CA ASP A 119 -10.56 14.13 3.24
C ASP A 119 -11.19 14.50 4.60
N LEU A 120 -12.51 14.35 4.73
CA LEU A 120 -13.21 14.52 6.00
C LEU A 120 -12.74 13.50 7.04
N LEU A 121 -12.65 12.21 6.68
CA LEU A 121 -12.23 11.17 7.60
C LEU A 121 -10.76 11.36 8.02
N ASP A 122 -9.89 11.76 7.11
CA ASP A 122 -8.50 12.09 7.43
C ASP A 122 -8.40 13.32 8.36
N PHE A 123 -9.23 14.34 8.16
CA PHE A 123 -9.37 15.48 9.08
C PHE A 123 -9.82 15.04 10.48
N LEU A 124 -10.79 14.12 10.55
CA LEU A 124 -11.32 13.56 11.80
C LEU A 124 -10.39 12.51 12.43
N SER A 125 -9.19 12.29 11.89
CA SER A 125 -8.24 11.38 12.51
C SER A 125 -7.86 11.86 13.93
N PRO A 126 -7.76 10.95 14.92
CA PRO A 126 -7.47 11.31 16.31
C PRO A 126 -6.20 12.16 16.47
N ILE A 127 -5.21 11.95 15.61
CA ILE A 127 -3.95 12.71 15.60
C ILE A 127 -4.19 14.17 15.20
N LYS A 128 -4.88 14.40 14.08
CA LYS A 128 -5.14 15.76 13.61
C LYS A 128 -6.08 16.52 14.54
N LEU A 129 -7.10 15.84 15.06
CA LEU A 129 -7.97 16.39 16.10
C LEU A 129 -7.18 16.75 17.36
N GLY A 130 -6.28 15.89 17.82
CA GLY A 130 -5.41 16.17 18.96
C GLY A 130 -4.55 17.43 18.77
N ILE A 131 -3.96 17.61 17.58
CA ILE A 131 -3.17 18.80 17.24
C ILE A 131 -4.05 20.06 17.22
N LEU A 132 -5.22 20.00 16.57
CA LEU A 132 -6.17 21.12 16.51
C LEU A 132 -6.64 21.52 17.91
N LEU A 133 -6.97 20.56 18.75
CA LEU A 133 -7.36 20.81 20.13
C LEU A 133 -6.22 21.49 20.89
N GLN A 134 -4.98 20.97 20.80
CA GLN A 134 -3.81 21.59 21.44
C GLN A 134 -3.56 23.04 20.99
N GLN A 135 -3.82 23.35 19.72
CA GLN A 135 -3.69 24.71 19.17
C GLN A 135 -4.85 25.64 19.54
N ALA A 136 -6.06 25.10 19.72
CA ALA A 136 -7.25 25.85 20.10
C ALA A 136 -7.36 26.10 21.62
N PHE A 137 -6.79 25.22 22.44
CA PHE A 137 -6.84 25.29 23.91
C PHE A 137 -6.35 26.63 24.51
N PRO A 138 -5.27 27.27 24.02
CA PRO A 138 -4.86 28.60 24.50
C PRO A 138 -5.88 29.71 24.20
N THR A 139 -6.63 29.58 23.12
CA THR A 139 -7.62 30.57 22.65
C THR A 139 -8.98 30.36 23.33
N PHE A 140 -9.38 29.11 23.55
CA PHE A 140 -10.65 28.75 24.18
C PHE A 140 -10.70 29.18 25.65
N PHE A 141 -9.60 29.05 26.41
CA PHE A 141 -9.54 29.51 27.80
C PHE A 141 -9.32 31.02 27.97
N LYS A 142 -8.79 31.72 26.95
CA LYS A 142 -8.71 33.19 26.95
C LYS A 142 -10.09 33.85 26.90
N GLY A 143 -11.09 33.20 26.30
CA GLY A 143 -12.47 33.70 26.25
C GLY A 143 -13.30 33.42 27.51
N PHE A 144 -12.81 32.61 28.45
CA PHE A 144 -13.48 32.27 29.72
C PHE A 144 -12.83 32.93 30.95
N LEU A 145 -11.72 33.66 30.77
CA LEU A 145 -10.97 34.36 31.82
C LEU A 145 -11.11 35.89 31.76
N TYR A 146 -12.09 36.42 31.02
CA TYR A 146 -12.50 37.83 31.05
C TYR A 146 -14.00 37.94 31.28
#